data_AF-A0A9P8F7G1-F1
#
_entry.id   AF-A0A9P8F7G1-F1
#
_cell.length_a   1.000
_cell.length_b   1.000
_cell.length_c   1.000
_cell.angle_alpha   90.00
_cell.angle_beta   90.00
_cell.angle_gamma   90.00
#
_symmetry.space_group_name_H-M   'P 1'
#
loop_
_entity.id
_entity.type
_entity.pdbx_description
1 polymer ?
#
loop_
_entity_poly.entity_id
_entity_poly.type
_entity_poly.pdbx_seq_one_letter_code
_entity_poly.pdbx_strand_id
1 'polypeptide(L)'
;MSNTDFLGRAIDVVKKAIEQDTAGEYEKAYQLYYQALELFMLALKWEKNAKSKEMIRAKAAEYMERAEKLKNHLAEQDTNRKKPAAVGSNGKTSNGAGKGKDDDGDDQDPDSKKLRGALAGAILTDKPNIKWEDVAGLEQAKEALKEAVILPIKFPHLFTGKRQPWKGILLYGP
;
A
#
# COMPACT_ATOMS: atom_id res chain seq x y z
N MET A 1 18.51 -5.06 11.85
CA MET A 1 17.53 -5.82 11.06
C MET A 1 17.67 -5.37 9.61
N SER A 2 18.03 -6.27 8.69
CA SER A 2 18.19 -5.92 7.27
C SER A 2 16.85 -5.47 6.71
N ASN A 3 16.82 -4.32 6.02
CA ASN A 3 15.63 -3.74 5.40
C ASN A 3 15.05 -4.59 4.22
N THR A 4 15.53 -5.83 4.06
CA THR A 4 15.29 -6.76 2.94
C THR A 4 14.66 -8.09 3.36
N ASP A 5 14.37 -8.30 4.65
CA ASP A 5 13.74 -9.54 5.12
C ASP A 5 12.22 -9.50 4.99
N PHE A 6 11.74 -9.56 3.75
CA PHE A 6 10.30 -9.55 3.45
C PHE A 6 9.60 -10.82 3.95
N LEU A 7 10.28 -11.96 3.91
CA LEU A 7 9.72 -13.24 4.32
C LEU A 7 9.55 -13.32 5.85
N GLY A 8 10.55 -12.90 6.63
CA GLY A 8 10.44 -12.84 8.08
C GLY A 8 9.31 -11.92 8.53
N ARG A 9 9.20 -10.74 7.91
CA ARG A 9 8.08 -9.81 8.16
C ARG A 9 6.73 -10.40 7.79
N ALA A 10 6.62 -11.10 6.65
CA ALA A 10 5.39 -11.78 6.26
C ALA A 10 4.97 -12.80 7.33
N ILE A 11 5.90 -13.61 7.83
CA ILE A 11 5.64 -14.60 8.87
C ILE A 11 5.13 -13.95 10.15
N ASP A 12 5.73 -12.84 10.59
CA ASP A 12 5.29 -12.15 11.80
C ASP A 12 3.89 -11.53 11.63
N VAL A 13 3.56 -11.01 10.45
CA VAL A 13 2.22 -10.48 10.16
C VAL A 13 1.20 -11.62 10.11
N VAL A 14 1.54 -12.77 9.50
CA VAL A 14 0.66 -13.95 9.48
C VAL A 14 0.35 -14.45 10.89
N LYS A 15 1.35 -14.53 11.77
CA LYS A 15 1.11 -14.96 13.16
C LYS A 15 0.06 -14.07 13.84
N LYS A 16 0.20 -12.76 13.68
CA LYS A 16 -0.79 -11.79 14.18
C LYS A 16 -2.15 -11.97 13.51
N ALA A 17 -2.18 -12.24 12.20
CA ALA A 17 -3.42 -12.49 11.47
C ALA A 17 -4.16 -13.71 12.04
N ILE A 18 -3.45 -14.81 12.30
CA ILE A 18 -4.01 -16.03 12.90
C ILE A 18 -4.52 -15.75 14.31
N GLU A 19 -3.78 -15.00 15.13
CA GLU A 19 -4.23 -14.61 16.47
C GLU A 19 -5.56 -13.86 16.41
N GLN A 20 -5.69 -12.85 15.54
CA GLN A 20 -6.94 -12.10 15.37
C GLN A 20 -8.07 -12.98 14.80
N ASP A 21 -7.74 -13.88 13.89
CA ASP A 21 -8.68 -14.82 13.29
C ASP A 21 -9.27 -15.77 14.36
N THR A 22 -8.41 -16.34 15.21
CA THR A 22 -8.84 -17.18 16.33
C THR A 22 -9.57 -16.40 17.42
N ALA A 23 -9.30 -15.09 17.56
CA ALA A 23 -10.01 -14.20 18.47
C ALA A 23 -11.41 -13.79 17.95
N GLY A 24 -11.77 -14.15 16.71
CA GLY A 24 -13.04 -13.77 16.08
C GLY A 24 -13.04 -12.32 15.55
N GLU A 25 -11.91 -11.64 15.57
CA GLU A 25 -11.70 -10.28 15.05
C GLU A 25 -11.47 -10.33 13.53
N TYR A 26 -12.47 -10.83 12.80
CA TYR A 26 -12.34 -11.18 11.38
C TYR A 26 -11.98 -10.01 10.46
N GLU A 27 -12.41 -8.79 10.79
CA GLU A 27 -12.08 -7.59 10.00
C GLU A 27 -10.59 -7.26 10.09
N LYS A 28 -10.02 -7.27 11.31
CA LYS A 28 -8.59 -7.08 11.53
C LYS A 28 -7.77 -8.23 10.95
N ALA A 29 -8.25 -9.47 11.13
CA ALA A 29 -7.61 -10.66 10.56
C ALA A 29 -7.50 -10.55 9.04
N TYR A 30 -8.59 -10.17 8.35
CA TYR A 30 -8.60 -9.97 6.91
C TYR A 30 -7.55 -8.93 6.45
N GLN A 31 -7.48 -7.78 7.12
CA GLN A 31 -6.50 -6.75 6.80
C GLN A 31 -5.05 -7.25 6.97
N LEU A 32 -4.78 -7.98 8.05
CA LEU A 32 -3.46 -8.55 8.32
C LEU A 32 -3.09 -9.64 7.30
N TYR A 33 -4.03 -10.50 6.91
CA TYR A 33 -3.80 -11.47 5.83
C TYR A 33 -3.48 -10.78 4.51
N TYR A 34 -4.19 -9.71 4.15
CA TYR A 34 -3.90 -8.93 2.94
C TYR A 34 -2.48 -8.32 2.98
N GLN A 35 -2.10 -7.71 4.11
CA GLN A 35 -0.76 -7.18 4.31
C GLN A 35 0.33 -8.27 4.23
N ALA A 36 0.08 -9.45 4.80
CA ALA A 36 1.00 -10.58 4.71
C ALA A 36 1.19 -11.03 3.24
N LEU A 37 0.11 -11.08 2.46
CA LEU A 37 0.16 -11.46 1.04
C LEU A 37 0.99 -10.48 0.21
N GLU A 38 0.89 -9.17 0.45
CA GLU A 38 1.77 -8.18 -0.20
C GLU A 38 3.25 -8.44 0.10
N LEU A 39 3.58 -8.78 1.34
CA LEU A 39 4.94 -9.12 1.75
C LEU A 39 5.41 -10.44 1.12
N PHE A 40 4.55 -11.44 0.99
CA PHE A 40 4.87 -12.68 0.27
C PHE A 40 5.11 -12.44 -1.23
N MET A 41 4.32 -11.59 -1.87
CA MET A 41 4.53 -11.21 -3.27
C MET A 41 5.87 -10.48 -3.46
N LEU A 42 6.22 -9.61 -2.53
CA LEU A 42 7.53 -8.94 -2.53
C LEU A 42 8.67 -9.93 -2.28
N ALA A 43 8.50 -10.89 -1.36
CA ALA A 43 9.46 -11.96 -1.14
C ALA A 43 9.67 -12.79 -2.42
N LEU A 44 8.60 -13.16 -3.15
CA LEU A 44 8.68 -13.89 -4.42
C LEU A 44 9.44 -13.13 -5.51
N LYS A 45 9.28 -11.80 -5.56
CA LYS A 45 9.98 -10.92 -6.51
C LYS A 45 11.49 -10.98 -6.33
N TRP A 46 11.96 -11.07 -5.08
CA TRP A 46 13.39 -11.00 -4.74
C TRP A 46 14.02 -12.35 -4.38
N GLU A 47 13.22 -13.41 -4.22
CA GLU A 47 13.72 -14.76 -4.02
C GLU A 47 14.42 -15.28 -5.29
N LYS A 48 15.50 -16.03 -5.11
CA LYS A 48 16.26 -16.64 -6.22
C LYS A 48 16.12 -18.16 -6.24
N ASN A 49 15.92 -18.78 -5.08
CA ASN A 49 15.82 -20.22 -4.98
C ASN A 49 14.45 -20.74 -5.44
N ALA A 50 14.44 -21.66 -6.40
CA ALA A 50 13.20 -22.21 -6.98
C ALA A 50 12.35 -22.98 -5.96
N LYS A 51 12.96 -23.80 -5.10
CA LYS A 51 12.25 -24.54 -4.04
C LYS A 51 11.67 -23.58 -3.01
N SER A 52 12.42 -22.55 -2.63
CA SER A 52 11.90 -21.50 -1.73
C SER A 52 10.72 -20.77 -2.35
N LYS A 53 10.78 -20.41 -3.63
CA LYS A 53 9.64 -19.79 -4.34
C LYS A 53 8.40 -20.68 -4.33
N GLU A 54 8.57 -21.98 -4.55
CA GLU A 54 7.46 -22.92 -4.53
C GLU A 54 6.82 -23.00 -3.13
N MET A 55 7.63 -23.11 -2.08
CA MET A 55 7.14 -23.08 -0.70
C MET A 55 6.42 -21.76 -0.35
N ILE A 56 6.99 -20.62 -0.77
CA ILE A 56 6.38 -19.30 -0.53
C ILE A 56 5.05 -19.18 -1.27
N ARG A 57 4.97 -19.64 -2.54
CA ARG A 57 3.71 -19.64 -3.31
C ARG A 57 2.65 -20.52 -2.67
N ALA A 58 3.02 -21.74 -2.25
CA ALA A 58 2.10 -22.65 -1.58
C ALA A 58 1.51 -21.99 -0.32
N LYS A 59 2.36 -21.37 0.51
CA LYS A 59 1.89 -20.66 1.71
C LYS A 59 1.08 -19.42 1.40
N ALA A 60 1.45 -18.63 0.41
CA ALA A 60 0.66 -17.47 -0.02
C ALA A 60 -0.74 -17.90 -0.50
N ALA A 61 -0.86 -19.02 -1.22
CA ALA A 61 -2.14 -19.56 -1.66
C ALA A 61 -3.03 -19.99 -0.48
N GLU A 62 -2.47 -20.71 0.51
CA GLU A 62 -3.20 -21.09 1.73
C GLU A 62 -3.77 -19.85 2.47
N TYR A 63 -2.96 -18.79 2.63
CA TYR A 63 -3.41 -17.58 3.32
C TYR A 63 -4.38 -16.74 2.48
N MET A 64 -4.24 -16.75 1.16
CA MET A 64 -5.19 -16.11 0.24
C MET A 64 -6.58 -16.76 0.34
N GLU A 65 -6.65 -18.09 0.35
CA GLU A 65 -7.92 -18.81 0.52
C GLU A 65 -8.59 -18.46 1.86
N ARG A 66 -7.81 -18.35 2.95
CA ARG A 66 -8.36 -17.92 4.25
C ARG A 66 -8.88 -16.49 4.19
N ALA A 67 -8.15 -15.56 3.56
CA ALA A 67 -8.57 -14.17 3.40
C ALA A 67 -9.88 -14.05 2.59
N GLU A 68 -10.04 -14.85 1.54
CA GLU A 68 -11.28 -14.90 0.75
C GLU A 68 -12.47 -15.39 1.58
N LYS A 69 -12.28 -16.45 2.39
CA LYS A 69 -13.32 -16.93 3.31
C LYS A 69 -13.74 -15.87 4.32
N LEU A 70 -12.77 -15.14 4.88
CA LEU A 70 -13.04 -14.04 5.81
C LEU A 70 -13.81 -12.90 5.12
N LYS A 71 -13.44 -12.55 3.89
CA LYS A 71 -14.13 -11.53 3.11
C LYS A 71 -15.61 -11.88 2.89
N ASN A 72 -15.90 -13.12 2.53
CA ASN A 72 -17.27 -13.58 2.31
C ASN A 72 -18.08 -13.54 3.62
N HIS A 73 -17.48 -14.00 4.72
CA HIS A 73 -18.12 -13.95 6.04
C HIS A 73 -18.43 -12.51 6.49
N LEU A 74 -17.52 -11.56 6.26
CA LEU A 74 -17.74 -10.15 6.54
C LEU A 74 -18.88 -9.57 5.68
N ALA A 75 -18.90 -9.89 4.38
CA ALA A 75 -19.97 -9.46 3.48
C ALA A 75 -21.34 -10.02 3.90
N GLU A 76 -21.40 -11.28 4.30
CA GLU A 76 -22.63 -11.90 4.84
C GLU A 76 -23.09 -11.22 6.14
N GLN A 77 -22.17 -10.92 7.07
CA GLN A 77 -22.50 -10.19 8.29
C GLN A 77 -23.09 -8.80 8.00
N ASP A 78 -22.56 -8.06 7.04
CA ASP A 78 -23.08 -6.74 6.66
C ASP A 78 -24.48 -6.83 6.03
N THR A 79 -24.75 -7.85 5.21
CA THR A 79 -26.10 -8.06 4.66
C THR A 79 -27.12 -8.39 5.75
N ASN A 80 -26.71 -9.15 6.77
CA ASN A 80 -27.58 -9.54 7.87
C ASN A 80 -27.78 -8.39 8.87
N ARG A 81 -26.77 -7.55 9.12
CA ARG A 81 -26.90 -6.32 9.94
C ARG A 81 -27.85 -5.29 9.33
N LYS A 82 -28.01 -5.26 8.00
CA LYS A 82 -28.99 -4.38 7.31
C LYS A 82 -30.46 -4.86 7.41
N LYS A 83 -30.74 -6.02 8.01
CA LYS A 83 -32.11 -6.47 8.35
C LYS A 83 -32.15 -6.86 9.84
N PRO A 84 -32.63 -6.00 10.75
CA PRO A 84 -34.07 -6.07 11.08
C PRO A 84 -34.71 -4.78 11.66
N ALA A 85 -35.85 -4.36 11.09
CA ALA A 85 -37.01 -3.75 11.78
C ALA A 85 -38.17 -3.58 10.78
N ALA A 86 -38.73 -4.70 10.30
CA ALA A 86 -40.00 -4.68 9.58
C ALA A 86 -40.92 -5.76 10.15
N VAL A 87 -41.40 -5.54 11.39
CA VAL A 87 -42.56 -6.22 11.94
C VAL A 87 -43.35 -5.20 12.76
N GLY A 88 -44.47 -4.73 12.21
CA GLY A 88 -45.41 -3.88 12.96
C GLY A 88 -46.37 -3.04 12.11
N SER A 89 -47.46 -3.67 11.66
CA SER A 89 -48.79 -3.07 11.44
C SER A 89 -49.06 -2.15 10.24
N ASN A 90 -49.88 -2.70 9.34
CA ASN A 90 -50.90 -2.09 8.48
C ASN A 90 -51.16 -0.57 8.62
N GLY A 91 -50.94 0.21 7.55
CA GLY A 91 -51.35 1.62 7.48
C GLY A 91 -50.97 2.31 6.17
N LYS A 92 -51.96 2.45 5.27
CA LYS A 92 -51.91 3.26 4.05
C LYS A 92 -51.84 4.76 4.41
N THR A 93 -50.83 5.52 3.97
CA THR A 93 -50.95 6.95 3.58
C THR A 93 -49.69 7.56 2.93
N SER A 94 -49.98 8.35 1.90
CA SER A 94 -49.32 9.48 1.21
C SER A 94 -48.10 10.23 1.81
N ASN A 95 -47.27 10.72 0.87
CA ASN A 95 -46.51 11.99 0.81
C ASN A 95 -45.73 12.50 2.04
N GLY A 96 -44.44 12.75 1.85
CA GLY A 96 -43.64 13.66 2.68
C GLY A 96 -42.24 13.85 2.11
N ALA A 97 -41.97 15.05 1.58
CA ALA A 97 -40.66 15.51 1.12
C ALA A 97 -39.65 15.61 2.28
N GLY A 98 -38.36 15.39 1.97
CA GLY A 98 -37.27 15.60 2.92
C GLY A 98 -35.91 15.63 2.23
N LYS A 99 -35.40 16.84 2.02
CA LYS A 99 -34.11 17.19 1.43
C LYS A 99 -33.03 17.27 2.51
N GLY A 100 -31.86 16.68 2.25
CA GLY A 100 -30.57 16.89 2.93
C GLY A 100 -29.54 16.05 2.18
N LYS A 101 -28.71 16.59 1.29
CA LYS A 101 -27.57 17.52 1.48
C LYS A 101 -26.48 16.89 2.34
N ASP A 102 -25.75 15.94 1.75
CA ASP A 102 -24.39 15.63 2.17
C ASP A 102 -23.46 16.65 1.52
N ASP A 103 -23.04 17.56 2.39
CA ASP A 103 -21.92 18.47 2.28
C ASP A 103 -20.65 17.63 2.36
N ASP A 104 -19.89 17.55 1.27
CA ASP A 104 -18.47 17.18 1.32
C ASP A 104 -17.72 18.27 0.59
N GLY A 105 -17.30 19.27 1.38
CA GLY A 105 -16.51 20.41 0.93
C GLY A 105 -15.13 19.96 0.49
N ASP A 106 -15.00 19.65 -0.79
CA ASP A 106 -13.72 19.55 -1.48
C ASP A 106 -13.46 20.85 -2.25
N ASP A 107 -13.13 21.92 -1.52
CA ASP A 107 -12.46 23.10 -2.09
C ASP A 107 -11.02 22.71 -2.48
N GLN A 108 -10.88 21.75 -3.39
CA GLN A 108 -9.64 21.48 -4.10
C GLN A 108 -9.57 22.42 -5.30
N ASP A 109 -8.79 23.49 -5.14
CA ASP A 109 -8.30 24.33 -6.21
C ASP A 109 -8.02 23.47 -7.47
N PRO A 110 -8.62 23.79 -8.64
CA PRO A 110 -8.45 22.99 -9.86
C PRO A 110 -6.98 22.78 -10.25
N ASP A 111 -6.09 23.67 -9.83
CA ASP A 111 -4.66 23.55 -10.07
C ASP A 111 -4.01 22.47 -9.18
N SER A 112 -4.48 22.29 -7.94
CA SER A 112 -4.00 21.22 -7.05
C SER A 112 -4.32 19.82 -7.60
N LYS A 113 -5.48 19.67 -8.24
CA LYS A 113 -5.92 18.41 -8.86
C LYS A 113 -5.11 18.08 -10.11
N LYS A 114 -4.77 19.09 -10.93
CA LYS A 114 -3.86 18.94 -12.08
C LYS A 114 -2.45 18.57 -11.63
N LEU A 115 -1.93 19.23 -10.59
CA LEU A 115 -0.61 18.93 -10.03
C LEU A 115 -0.54 17.51 -9.46
N ARG A 116 -1.56 17.05 -8.73
CA ARG A 116 -1.64 15.66 -8.25
C ARG A 116 -1.68 14.65 -9.39
N GLY A 117 -2.45 14.92 -10.45
CA GLY A 117 -2.49 14.07 -11.64
C GLY A 117 -1.14 13.98 -12.36
N ALA A 118 -0.45 15.10 -12.54
CA ALA A 118 0.87 15.14 -13.14
C ALA A 118 1.93 14.44 -12.28
N LEU A 119 1.89 14.63 -10.96
CA LEU A 119 2.78 13.94 -10.01
C LEU A 119 2.55 12.43 -10.01
N ALA A 120 1.30 11.97 -10.08
CA ALA A 120 0.98 10.54 -10.13
C ALA A 120 1.59 9.84 -11.36
N GLY A 121 1.63 10.52 -12.52
CA GLY A 121 2.28 9.99 -13.73
C GLY A 121 3.81 9.99 -13.67
N ALA A 122 4.41 10.87 -12.87
CA ALA A 122 5.86 10.94 -12.68
C ALA A 122 6.39 9.95 -11.60
N ILE A 123 5.51 9.43 -10.75
CA ILE A 123 5.85 8.40 -9.77
C ILE A 123 5.96 7.06 -10.49
N LEU A 124 7.18 6.68 -10.81
CA LEU A 124 7.47 5.40 -11.44
C LEU A 124 7.25 4.26 -10.43
N THR A 125 6.21 3.46 -10.65
CA THR A 125 5.84 2.31 -9.79
C THR A 125 6.75 1.12 -9.96
N ASP A 126 7.34 0.95 -11.16
CA ASP A 126 8.23 -0.16 -11.50
C ASP A 126 9.69 0.30 -11.57
N LYS A 127 10.60 -0.53 -11.05
CA LYS A 127 12.04 -0.24 -11.12
C LYS A 127 12.54 -0.45 -12.55
N PRO A 128 12.96 0.61 -13.28
CA PRO A 128 13.46 0.46 -14.63
C PRO A 128 14.80 -0.27 -14.58
N ASN A 129 15.04 -1.18 -15.53
CA ASN A 129 16.30 -1.90 -15.66
C ASN A 129 17.35 -1.07 -16.41
N ILE A 130 17.60 0.16 -15.94
CA ILE A 130 18.52 1.12 -16.54
C ILE A 130 19.62 1.42 -15.52
N LYS A 131 20.87 1.42 -15.97
CA LYS A 131 22.04 1.73 -15.13
C LYS A 131 22.60 3.12 -15.46
N TRP A 132 23.50 3.61 -14.60
CA TRP A 132 24.14 4.93 -14.80
C TRP A 132 25.04 4.98 -16.03
N GLU A 133 25.57 3.81 -16.45
CA GLU A 133 26.40 3.67 -17.64
C GLU A 133 25.57 3.74 -18.95
N ASP A 134 24.27 3.45 -18.87
CA ASP A 134 23.37 3.46 -20.04
C ASP A 134 22.95 4.88 -20.45
N VAL A 135 23.20 5.88 -19.60
CA VAL A 135 22.94 7.30 -19.88
C VAL A 135 24.20 7.92 -20.47
N ALA A 136 24.15 8.40 -21.71
CA ALA A 136 25.30 9.07 -22.32
C ALA A 136 25.50 10.50 -21.76
N GLY A 137 26.74 10.86 -21.41
CA GLY A 137 27.11 12.21 -20.95
C GLY A 137 26.60 12.58 -19.55
N LEU A 138 26.47 13.89 -19.30
CA LEU A 138 25.92 14.50 -18.07
C LEU A 138 26.63 14.09 -16.76
N GLU A 139 27.95 13.89 -16.80
CA GLU A 139 28.69 13.34 -15.66
C GLU A 139 28.55 14.19 -14.38
N GLN A 140 28.61 15.51 -14.50
CA GLN A 140 28.40 16.44 -13.38
C GLN A 140 27.00 16.32 -12.77
N ALA A 141 25.96 16.15 -13.60
CA ALA A 141 24.59 15.99 -13.11
C ALA A 141 24.39 14.64 -12.43
N LYS A 142 25.00 13.57 -12.96
CA LYS A 142 24.97 12.24 -12.34
C LYS A 142 25.69 12.24 -10.99
N GLU A 143 26.84 12.89 -10.89
CA GLU A 143 27.58 13.02 -9.64
C GLU A 143 26.78 13.82 -8.60
N ALA A 144 26.24 14.98 -8.99
CA ALA A 144 25.38 15.79 -8.13
C ALA A 144 24.15 14.99 -7.63
N LEU A 145 23.51 14.18 -8.49
CA LEU A 145 22.40 13.31 -8.09
C LEU A 145 22.83 12.21 -7.11
N LYS A 146 23.99 11.58 -7.34
CA LYS A 146 24.53 10.57 -6.43
C LYS A 146 24.79 11.18 -5.06
N GLU A 147 25.40 12.35 -4.99
CA GLU A 147 25.69 13.05 -3.74
C GLU A 147 24.46 13.58 -3.02
N ALA A 148 23.55 14.20 -3.76
CA ALA A 148 22.36 14.83 -3.19
C ALA A 148 21.33 13.81 -2.69
N VAL A 149 21.18 12.68 -3.39
CA VAL A 149 20.08 11.73 -3.17
C VAL A 149 20.58 10.40 -2.62
N ILE A 150 21.58 9.79 -3.28
CA ILE A 150 21.98 8.42 -2.95
C ILE A 150 22.83 8.37 -1.67
N LEU A 151 23.79 9.28 -1.52
CA LEU A 151 24.68 9.30 -0.36
C LEU A 151 23.93 9.46 0.98
N PRO A 152 22.94 10.37 1.11
CA PRO A 152 22.13 10.48 2.32
C PRO A 152 21.36 9.21 2.67
N ILE A 153 20.82 8.52 1.67
CA ILE A 153 20.07 7.27 1.86
C ILE A 153 21.02 6.13 2.28
N LYS A 154 22.22 6.06 1.67
CA LYS A 154 23.20 5.01 1.93
C LYS A 154 23.97 5.21 3.24
N PHE A 155 24.24 6.46 3.61
CA PHE A 155 25.04 6.83 4.78
C PHE A 155 24.35 7.88 5.66
N PRO A 156 23.17 7.58 6.22
CA PRO A 156 22.35 8.57 6.95
C PRO A 156 23.07 9.16 8.17
N HIS A 157 23.99 8.42 8.77
CA HIS A 157 24.80 8.88 9.91
C HIS A 157 25.79 10.00 9.57
N LEU A 158 26.20 10.13 8.30
CA LEU A 158 27.07 11.21 7.84
C LEU A 158 26.30 12.52 7.64
N PHE A 159 24.98 12.45 7.48
CA PHE A 159 24.11 13.57 7.16
C PHE A 159 23.28 14.03 8.36
N THR A 160 23.94 14.23 9.50
CA THR A 160 23.31 14.68 10.76
C THR A 160 23.67 16.13 11.10
N GLY A 161 22.78 16.84 11.79
CA GLY A 161 23.01 18.21 12.24
C GLY A 161 23.17 19.20 11.08
N LYS A 162 24.30 19.91 11.01
CA LYS A 162 24.58 20.92 9.97
C LYS A 162 24.81 20.32 8.58
N ARG A 163 25.09 19.01 8.47
CA ARG A 163 25.29 18.30 7.20
C ARG A 163 23.97 17.70 6.70
N GLN A 164 22.88 18.47 6.73
CA GLN A 164 21.60 17.97 6.24
C GLN A 164 21.68 17.69 4.74
N PRO A 165 21.00 16.63 4.26
CA PRO A 165 20.92 16.37 2.85
C PRO A 165 20.17 17.51 2.14
N TRP A 166 20.48 17.70 0.86
CA TRP A 166 19.81 18.73 0.06
C TRP A 166 18.32 18.40 -0.08
N LYS A 167 17.47 19.43 -0.04
CA LYS A 167 16.01 19.24 -0.09
C LYS A 167 15.46 19.02 -1.49
N GLY A 168 16.24 19.33 -2.51
CA GLY A 168 15.87 19.19 -3.91
C GLY A 168 17.05 19.51 -4.81
N ILE A 169 16.95 19.05 -6.05
CA ILE A 169 17.91 19.34 -7.11
C ILE A 169 17.13 19.97 -8.26
N LEU A 170 17.56 21.14 -8.72
CA LEU A 170 16.97 21.81 -9.88
C LEU A 170 17.75 21.36 -11.11
N LEU A 171 17.10 20.54 -11.93
CA LEU A 171 17.63 20.16 -13.24
C LEU A 171 17.10 21.16 -14.27
N TYR A 172 18.00 21.81 -14.99
CA TYR A 172 17.67 22.73 -16.08
C TYR A 172 18.55 22.44 -17.29
N GLY A 173 18.03 22.69 -18.48
CA GLY A 173 18.71 22.57 -19.77
C GLY A 173 17.90 23.29 -20.86
N PRO A 174 18.44 23.45 -22.08
CA PRO A 174 17.64 23.78 -23.26
C PRO A 174 16.73 22.61 -23.68
#